data_AF-A0A2G9ZB64-F1
#
_entry.id   AF-A0A2G9ZB64-F1
#
_cell.length_a   1.000
_cell.length_b   1.000
_cell.length_c   1.000
_cell.angle_alpha   90.00
_cell.angle_beta   90.00
_cell.angle_gamma   90.00
#
_symmetry.space_group_name_H-M   'P 1'
#
loop_
_entity.id
_entity.type
_entity.pdbx_description
1 polymer ?
#
loop_
_entity_poly.entity_id
_entity_poly.type
_entity_poly.pdbx_seq_one_letter_code
_entity_poly.pdbx_strand_id
1 'polypeptide(L)'
;MMESFNLSPSWDTFIFLFFGVCVGYSLLLGKAKITGIMLSAYVALAVANETGDILYSYFTRTSAYGAATSIFTFKTVLFALIILFFTLKNENIKVGEVSHGLIGTIMAAIYGFFSAGLMLTSIATFMSEKQLEVIFGQSSLAAHMMQFRFLWLIMPIIFIIFFSFAKKSKK
;
A
#
# COMPACT_ATOMS: atom_id res chain seq x y z
N MET A 1 15.47 -16.49 -36.84
CA MET A 1 15.94 -16.18 -35.48
C MET A 1 14.78 -15.47 -34.81
N MET A 2 13.96 -16.19 -34.04
CA MET A 2 12.79 -15.61 -33.38
C MET A 2 13.29 -14.85 -32.16
N GLU A 3 13.01 -13.54 -32.08
CA GLU A 3 13.17 -12.78 -30.84
C GLU A 3 12.33 -13.46 -29.76
N SER A 4 13.00 -14.07 -28.78
CA SER A 4 12.32 -14.54 -27.58
C SER A 4 11.72 -13.32 -26.90
N PHE A 5 10.39 -13.24 -26.84
CA PHE A 5 9.69 -12.31 -25.97
C PHE A 5 10.20 -12.53 -24.54
N ASN A 6 11.10 -11.65 -24.10
CA ASN A 6 11.64 -11.70 -22.75
C ASN A 6 10.57 -11.06 -21.85
N LEU A 7 9.58 -11.88 -21.47
CA LEU A 7 8.55 -11.53 -20.48
C LEU A 7 9.14 -11.56 -19.06
N SER A 8 10.38 -11.09 -18.85
CA SER A 8 10.85 -10.83 -17.49
C SER A 8 10.00 -9.68 -16.97
N PRO A 9 9.09 -9.89 -16.00
CA PRO A 9 8.23 -8.83 -15.52
C PRO A 9 9.13 -7.73 -14.97
N SER A 10 9.12 -6.54 -15.59
CA SER A 10 9.89 -5.43 -15.06
C SER A 10 9.22 -4.90 -13.81
N TRP A 11 10.00 -4.27 -12.94
CA TRP A 11 9.47 -3.56 -11.78
C TRP A 11 8.46 -2.48 -12.19
N ASP A 12 8.63 -1.86 -13.37
CA ASP A 12 7.64 -0.93 -13.92
C ASP A 12 6.30 -1.62 -14.17
N THR A 13 6.30 -2.80 -14.83
CA THR A 13 5.08 -3.57 -15.08
C THR A 13 4.39 -3.98 -13.79
N PHE A 14 5.17 -4.43 -12.79
CA PHE A 14 4.63 -4.77 -11.47
C PHE A 14 3.94 -3.57 -10.82
N ILE A 15 4.58 -2.40 -10.83
CA ILE A 15 4.02 -1.18 -10.24
C ILE A 15 2.75 -0.77 -10.97
N PHE A 16 2.75 -0.74 -12.31
CA PHE A 16 1.55 -0.40 -13.09
C PHE A 16 0.38 -1.34 -12.78
N LEU A 17 0.64 -2.65 -12.74
CA LEU A 17 -0.39 -3.64 -12.43
C LEU A 17 -0.90 -3.48 -10.99
N PHE A 18 -0.01 -3.24 -10.03
CA PHE A 18 -0.37 -3.00 -8.64
C PHE A 18 -1.28 -1.77 -8.49
N PHE A 19 -0.92 -0.64 -9.11
CA PHE A 19 -1.78 0.55 -9.15
C PHE A 19 -3.13 0.26 -9.82
N GLY A 20 -3.13 -0.44 -10.96
CA GLY A 20 -4.35 -0.81 -11.66
C GLY A 20 -5.30 -1.65 -10.80
N VAL A 21 -4.77 -2.64 -10.08
CA VAL A 21 -5.55 -3.48 -9.16
C VAL A 21 -6.08 -2.66 -7.98
N CYS A 22 -5.25 -1.83 -7.34
CA CYS A 22 -5.68 -1.01 -6.20
C CYS A 22 -6.75 0.01 -6.59
N VAL A 23 -6.60 0.69 -7.74
CA VAL A 23 -7.59 1.63 -8.26
C VAL A 23 -8.85 0.91 -8.71
N GLY A 24 -8.74 -0.21 -9.42
CA GLY A 24 -9.90 -1.01 -9.82
C GLY A 24 -10.69 -1.51 -8.61
N TYR A 25 -10.00 -2.02 -7.60
CA TYR A 25 -10.61 -2.49 -6.37
C TYR A 25 -11.26 -1.36 -5.56
N SER A 26 -10.65 -0.16 -5.53
CA SER A 26 -11.24 0.98 -4.83
C SER A 26 -12.55 1.44 -5.46
N LEU A 27 -12.67 1.36 -6.79
CA LEU A 27 -13.91 1.67 -7.50
C LEU A 27 -15.04 0.70 -7.11
N LEU A 28 -14.74 -0.58 -6.91
CA LEU A 28 -15.71 -1.59 -6.46
C LEU A 28 -16.17 -1.34 -5.01
N LEU A 29 -15.24 -0.93 -4.14
CA LEU A 29 -15.52 -0.71 -2.72
C LEU A 29 -16.20 0.64 -2.42
N GLY A 30 -15.95 1.65 -3.24
CA GLY A 30 -16.40 3.01 -3.02
C GLY A 30 -15.60 3.78 -1.95
N LYS A 31 -15.79 5.10 -1.92
CA LYS A 31 -14.95 6.05 -1.16
C LYS A 31 -14.80 5.71 0.33
N ALA A 32 -15.88 5.31 1.00
CA ALA A 32 -15.89 5.14 2.45
C ALA A 32 -15.01 3.97 2.90
N LYS A 33 -15.06 2.86 2.16
CA LYS A 33 -14.28 1.67 2.45
C LYS A 33 -12.80 1.85 2.11
N ILE A 34 -12.50 2.46 0.96
CA ILE A 34 -11.09 2.68 0.57
C ILE A 34 -10.37 3.68 1.49
N THR A 35 -11.05 4.70 2.03
CA THR A 35 -10.46 5.55 3.07
C THR A 35 -10.06 4.73 4.31
N GLY A 36 -10.88 3.73 4.68
CA GLY A 36 -10.55 2.79 5.76
C GLY A 36 -9.31 1.96 5.46
N ILE A 37 -9.17 1.44 4.24
CA ILE A 37 -7.97 0.69 3.79
C ILE A 37 -6.73 1.58 3.86
N MET A 38 -6.83 2.82 3.39
CA MET A 38 -5.73 3.77 3.40
C MET A 38 -5.26 4.09 4.83
N LEU A 39 -6.20 4.31 5.77
CA LEU A 39 -5.87 4.50 7.18
C LEU A 39 -5.26 3.24 7.79
N SER A 40 -5.76 2.07 7.41
CA SER A 40 -5.24 0.79 7.86
C SER A 40 -3.80 0.56 7.40
N ALA A 41 -3.45 1.02 6.19
CA ALA A 41 -2.08 0.98 5.70
C ALA A 41 -1.13 1.85 6.54
N TYR A 42 -1.55 3.02 7.03
CA TYR A 42 -0.74 3.80 7.97
C TYR A 42 -0.53 3.09 9.31
N VAL A 43 -1.59 2.50 9.86
CA VAL A 43 -1.49 1.72 11.10
C VAL A 43 -0.58 0.53 10.90
N ALA A 44 -0.75 -0.20 9.79
CA ALA A 44 0.09 -1.34 9.44
C ALA A 44 1.56 -0.93 9.27
N LEU A 45 1.84 0.20 8.62
CA LEU A 45 3.20 0.73 8.47
C LEU A 45 3.84 1.01 9.83
N ALA A 46 3.12 1.72 10.72
CA ALA A 46 3.61 2.04 12.05
C ALA A 46 3.88 0.76 12.85
N VAL A 47 2.94 -0.19 12.87
CA VAL A 47 3.11 -1.46 13.59
C VAL A 47 4.26 -2.28 13.00
N ALA A 48 4.37 -2.40 11.68
CA ALA A 48 5.44 -3.16 11.04
C ALA A 48 6.83 -2.56 11.30
N ASN A 49 6.94 -1.23 11.40
CA ASN A 49 8.20 -0.56 11.74
C ASN A 49 8.57 -0.74 13.21
N GLU A 50 7.65 -0.46 14.13
CA GLU A 50 7.97 -0.44 15.57
C GLU A 50 8.06 -1.86 16.17
N THR A 51 7.22 -2.79 15.69
CA THR A 51 7.13 -4.14 16.27
C THR A 51 7.76 -5.23 15.40
N GLY A 52 8.02 -4.94 14.12
CA GLY A 52 8.46 -5.96 13.18
C GLY A 52 9.79 -6.62 13.55
N ASP A 53 10.77 -5.84 14.01
CA ASP A 53 12.09 -6.37 14.41
C ASP A 53 12.00 -7.22 15.67
N ILE A 54 11.19 -6.78 16.64
CA ILE A 54 10.93 -7.51 17.88
C ILE A 54 10.29 -8.86 17.53
N LEU A 55 9.16 -8.84 16.81
CA LEU A 55 8.43 -10.05 16.44
C LEU A 55 9.27 -10.99 15.57
N TYR A 56 10.07 -10.47 14.64
CA TYR A 56 10.98 -11.27 13.84
C TYR A 56 12.05 -11.96 14.69
N SER A 57 12.64 -11.26 15.66
CA SER A 57 13.65 -11.85 16.56
C SER A 57 13.08 -12.98 17.41
N TYR A 58 11.83 -12.87 17.88
CA TYR A 58 11.14 -13.95 18.57
C TYR A 58 10.81 -15.12 17.63
N PHE A 59 10.34 -14.82 16.42
CA PHE A 59 9.97 -15.83 15.41
C PHE A 59 11.18 -16.68 14.98
N THR A 60 12.31 -16.04 14.70
CA THR A 60 13.55 -16.73 14.28
C THR A 60 14.18 -17.58 15.37
N ARG A 61 14.02 -17.21 16.65
CA ARG A 61 14.49 -18.02 17.79
C ARG A 61 13.62 -19.23 18.07
N THR A 62 12.32 -19.14 17.79
CA THR A 62 11.34 -20.15 18.24
C THR A 62 10.94 -21.12 17.12
N SER A 63 11.07 -20.73 15.85
CA SER A 63 10.62 -21.52 14.71
C SER A 63 11.77 -21.98 13.82
N ALA A 64 11.75 -23.25 13.42
CA ALA A 64 12.71 -23.79 12.45
C ALA A 64 12.62 -23.10 11.07
N TYR A 65 11.45 -22.57 10.72
CA TYR A 65 11.20 -21.81 9.49
C TYR A 65 11.69 -20.36 9.56
N GLY A 66 11.91 -19.81 10.76
CA GLY A 66 12.31 -18.43 10.94
C GLY A 66 13.72 -18.14 10.44
N ALA A 67 14.63 -19.11 10.51
CA ALA A 67 16.02 -18.94 10.06
C ALA A 67 16.16 -18.72 8.53
N ALA A 68 15.19 -19.16 7.72
CA ALA A 68 15.21 -19.01 6.27
C ALA A 68 14.49 -17.75 5.76
N THR A 69 13.77 -17.04 6.63
CA THR A 69 12.93 -15.90 6.24
C THR A 69 13.68 -14.60 6.45
N SER A 70 13.69 -13.69 5.47
CA SER A 70 14.30 -12.37 5.64
C SER A 70 13.42 -11.43 6.47
N ILE A 71 14.03 -10.48 7.20
CA ILE A 71 13.29 -9.43 7.93
C ILE A 71 12.38 -8.62 6.99
N PHE A 72 12.82 -8.36 5.76
CA PHE A 72 12.02 -7.71 4.73
C PHE A 72 10.73 -8.48 4.48
N THR A 73 10.84 -9.77 4.16
CA THR A 73 9.69 -10.65 3.91
C THR A 73 8.75 -10.68 5.13
N PHE A 74 9.32 -10.77 6.34
CA PHE A 74 8.55 -10.79 7.57
C PHE A 74 7.75 -9.50 7.78
N LYS A 75 8.39 -8.33 7.68
CA LYS A 75 7.73 -7.02 7.81
C LYS A 75 6.67 -6.81 6.72
N THR A 76 6.94 -7.21 5.48
CA THR A 76 5.97 -7.13 4.38
C THR A 76 4.74 -8.01 4.63
N VAL A 77 4.93 -9.25 5.11
CA VAL A 77 3.81 -10.14 5.44
C VAL A 77 3.02 -9.59 6.63
N LEU A 78 3.69 -9.13 7.69
CA LEU A 78 3.06 -8.51 8.84
C LEU A 78 2.21 -7.29 8.43
N PHE A 79 2.78 -6.42 7.59
CA PHE A 79 2.08 -5.27 7.02
C PHE A 79 0.82 -5.67 6.26
N ALA A 80 0.93 -6.64 5.35
CA ALA A 80 -0.20 -7.13 4.56
C ALA A 80 -1.29 -7.77 5.44
N LEU A 81 -0.90 -8.56 6.46
CA LEU A 81 -1.84 -9.17 7.39
C LEU A 81 -2.61 -8.12 8.20
N ILE A 82 -1.93 -7.07 8.69
CA ILE A 82 -2.61 -5.99 9.43
C ILE A 82 -3.62 -5.28 8.53
N ILE A 83 -3.25 -4.94 7.29
CA ILE A 83 -4.19 -4.34 6.33
C ILE A 83 -5.38 -5.27 6.11
N LEU A 84 -5.15 -6.56 5.91
CA LEU A 84 -6.20 -7.55 5.71
C LEU A 84 -7.15 -7.61 6.90
N PHE A 85 -6.63 -7.75 8.13
CA PHE A 85 -7.43 -7.81 9.35
C PHE A 85 -8.28 -6.55 9.55
N PHE A 86 -7.70 -5.37 9.35
CA PHE A 86 -8.45 -4.12 9.46
C PHE A 86 -9.49 -3.97 8.35
N THR A 87 -9.18 -4.42 7.13
CA THR A 87 -10.12 -4.38 6.00
C THR A 87 -11.34 -5.26 6.27
N LEU A 88 -11.12 -6.49 6.75
CA LEU A 88 -12.19 -7.41 7.14
C LEU A 88 -13.04 -6.85 8.28
N LYS A 89 -12.41 -6.24 9.29
CA LYS A 89 -13.14 -5.58 10.39
C LYS A 89 -14.02 -4.42 9.90
N ASN A 90 -13.57 -3.70 8.88
CA ASN A 90 -14.26 -2.55 8.30
C ASN A 90 -15.44 -2.94 7.40
N GLU A 91 -15.69 -4.22 7.12
CA GLU A 91 -16.85 -4.66 6.32
C GLU A 91 -18.19 -4.36 7.03
N ASN A 92 -18.19 -4.24 8.36
CA ASN A 92 -19.36 -3.90 9.15
C ASN A 92 -19.73 -2.41 9.11
N ILE A 93 -18.92 -1.57 8.45
CA ILE A 93 -19.30 -0.18 8.18
C ILE A 93 -20.46 -0.25 7.20
N LYS A 94 -21.69 -0.10 7.74
CA LYS A 94 -22.91 0.00 6.94
C LYS A 94 -22.62 0.98 5.82
N VAL A 95 -22.84 0.50 4.61
CA VAL A 95 -22.70 1.22 3.35
C VAL A 95 -23.79 2.31 3.31
N GLY A 96 -23.72 3.26 4.24
CA GLY A 96 -24.51 4.47 4.25
C GLY A 96 -23.85 5.41 3.27
N GLU A 97 -24.44 5.52 2.09
CA GLU A 97 -23.95 6.31 0.95
C GLU A 97 -22.77 5.67 0.20
N VAL A 98 -23.02 4.58 -0.54
CA VAL A 98 -22.44 4.54 -1.89
C VAL A 98 -22.98 5.78 -2.57
N SER A 99 -22.24 6.89 -2.54
CA SER A 99 -22.63 8.04 -3.35
C SER A 99 -22.43 7.59 -4.80
N HIS A 100 -23.49 7.07 -5.43
CA HIS A 100 -23.57 6.68 -6.83
C HIS A 100 -23.43 7.87 -7.81
N GLY A 101 -22.72 8.92 -7.39
CA GLY A 101 -22.40 10.08 -8.21
C GLY A 101 -20.98 9.98 -8.74
N LEU A 102 -20.76 10.60 -9.90
CA LEU A 102 -19.45 10.75 -10.56
C LEU A 102 -18.34 11.15 -9.57
N ILE A 103 -18.66 12.06 -8.64
CA ILE A 103 -17.70 12.54 -7.62
C ILE A 103 -17.24 11.44 -6.66
N GLY A 104 -18.12 10.49 -6.32
CA GLY A 104 -17.81 9.36 -5.44
C GLY A 104 -16.84 8.37 -6.11
N THR A 105 -17.07 8.11 -7.40
CA THR A 105 -16.21 7.26 -8.24
C THR A 105 -14.82 7.87 -8.43
N ILE A 106 -14.75 9.16 -8.77
CA ILE A 106 -13.46 9.87 -8.90
C ILE A 106 -12.70 9.85 -7.58
N MET A 107 -13.37 10.12 -6.47
CA MET A 107 -12.75 10.06 -5.14
C MET A 107 -12.24 8.64 -4.83
N ALA A 108 -13.04 7.62 -5.10
CA ALA A 108 -12.64 6.23 -4.89
C ALA A 108 -11.38 5.88 -5.71
N ALA A 109 -11.29 6.30 -6.98
CA ALA A 109 -10.10 6.11 -7.80
C ALA A 109 -8.86 6.80 -7.20
N ILE A 110 -8.99 8.06 -6.77
CA ILE A 110 -7.90 8.82 -6.16
C ILE A 110 -7.43 8.16 -4.86
N TYR A 111 -8.35 7.73 -4.00
CA TYR A 111 -8.00 7.00 -2.77
C TYR A 111 -7.32 5.67 -3.08
N GLY A 112 -7.75 4.95 -4.11
CA GLY A 112 -7.09 3.71 -4.56
C GLY A 112 -5.66 3.97 -5.05
N PHE A 113 -5.46 5.03 -5.82
CA PHE A 113 -4.16 5.47 -6.31
C PHE A 113 -3.21 5.82 -5.16
N PHE A 114 -3.68 6.62 -4.20
CA PHE A 114 -2.88 6.96 -3.02
C PHE A 114 -2.60 5.74 -2.14
N SER A 115 -3.56 4.83 -1.98
CA SER A 115 -3.35 3.59 -1.23
C SER A 115 -2.27 2.72 -1.88
N ALA A 116 -2.26 2.62 -3.21
CA ALA A 116 -1.25 1.87 -3.94
C ALA A 116 0.17 2.44 -3.71
N GLY A 117 0.32 3.75 -3.88
CA GLY A 117 1.59 4.44 -3.65
C GLY A 117 2.06 4.33 -2.20
N LEU A 118 1.14 4.48 -1.24
CA LEU A 118 1.43 4.32 0.18
C LEU A 118 1.90 2.89 0.49
N MET A 119 1.23 1.87 -0.03
CA MET A 119 1.61 0.47 0.21
C MET A 119 2.97 0.15 -0.42
N LEU A 120 3.21 0.53 -1.67
CA LEU A 120 4.50 0.28 -2.34
C LEU A 120 5.65 0.97 -1.61
N THR A 121 5.48 2.25 -1.27
CA THR A 121 6.52 2.99 -0.55
C THR A 121 6.75 2.47 0.87
N SER A 122 5.70 2.00 1.54
CA SER A 122 5.78 1.29 2.82
C SER A 122 6.61 0.02 2.72
N ILE A 123 6.31 -0.84 1.74
CA ILE A 123 7.06 -2.09 1.50
C ILE A 123 8.53 -1.79 1.23
N ALA A 124 8.80 -0.76 0.43
CA ALA A 124 10.17 -0.36 0.13
C ALA A 124 10.93 0.17 1.36
N THR A 125 10.25 0.65 2.42
CA THR A 125 10.91 1.00 3.69
C THR A 125 11.44 -0.20 4.46
N PHE A 126 10.92 -1.40 4.17
CA PHE A 126 11.38 -2.63 4.80
C PHE A 126 12.58 -3.25 4.07
N MET A 127 12.93 -2.74 2.89
CA MET A 127 14.05 -3.23 2.09
C MET A 127 15.37 -2.65 2.59
N SER A 128 16.44 -3.44 2.43
CA SER A 128 17.81 -2.94 2.60
C SER A 128 18.21 -2.03 1.44
N GLU A 129 19.21 -1.16 1.68
CA GLU A 129 19.75 -0.25 0.67
C GLU A 129 20.20 -0.99 -0.60
N LYS A 130 20.88 -2.14 -0.43
CA LYS A 130 21.32 -2.99 -1.55
C LYS A 130 20.15 -3.50 -2.41
N GLN A 131 19.02 -3.85 -1.79
CA GLN A 131 17.84 -4.28 -2.53
C GLN A 131 17.22 -3.13 -3.32
N LEU A 132 17.17 -1.94 -2.72
CA LEU A 132 16.68 -0.74 -3.38
C LEU A 132 17.55 -0.35 -4.59
N GLU A 133 18.88 -0.42 -4.46
CA GLU A 133 19.81 -0.15 -5.56
C GLU A 133 19.58 -1.08 -6.77
N VAL A 134 19.36 -2.38 -6.52
CA VAL A 134 19.03 -3.34 -7.59
C VAL A 134 17.72 -2.97 -8.29
N ILE A 135 16.69 -2.57 -7.52
CA ILE A 135 15.41 -2.16 -8.09
C ILE A 135 15.56 -0.86 -8.90
N PHE A 136 16.33 0.10 -8.42
CA PHE A 136 16.55 1.37 -9.13
C PHE A 136 17.33 1.18 -10.44
N GLY A 137 18.26 0.23 -10.47
CA GLY A 137 18.94 -0.17 -11.69
C GLY A 137 18.03 -0.85 -12.72
N GLN A 138 16.89 -1.39 -12.29
CA GLN A 138 15.94 -2.13 -13.13
C GLN A 138 14.69 -1.32 -13.50
N SER A 139 14.35 -0.27 -12.75
CA SER A 139 13.11 0.51 -12.95
C SER A 139 13.30 1.97 -12.59
N SER A 140 13.16 2.81 -13.61
CA SER A 140 13.18 4.26 -13.45
C SER A 140 11.95 4.73 -12.66
N LEU A 141 10.79 4.09 -12.81
CA LEU A 141 9.58 4.46 -12.09
C LEU A 141 9.73 4.17 -10.59
N ALA A 142 10.26 3.01 -10.22
CA ALA A 142 10.55 2.68 -8.83
C ALA A 142 11.54 3.67 -8.20
N ALA A 143 12.59 4.04 -8.94
CA ALA A 143 13.55 5.06 -8.49
C ALA A 143 12.87 6.41 -8.22
N HIS A 144 12.03 6.89 -9.15
CA HIS A 144 11.28 8.14 -8.96
C HIS A 144 10.31 8.06 -7.77
N MET A 145 9.55 6.97 -7.63
CA MET A 145 8.64 6.80 -6.49
C MET A 145 9.38 6.85 -5.15
N MET A 146 10.57 6.26 -5.08
CA MET A 146 11.37 6.23 -3.86
C MET A 146 12.08 7.55 -3.57
N GLN A 147 12.53 8.27 -4.59
CA GLN A 147 13.04 9.64 -4.43
C GLN A 147 11.95 10.54 -3.82
N PHE A 148 10.71 10.39 -4.25
CA PHE A 148 9.56 11.14 -3.75
C PHE A 148 8.78 10.40 -2.66
N ARG A 149 9.42 9.49 -1.93
CA ARG A 149 8.76 8.66 -0.90
C ARG A 149 7.98 9.49 0.13
N PHE A 150 8.56 10.61 0.56
CA PHE A 150 7.92 11.53 1.51
C PHE A 150 6.57 12.03 1.01
N LEU A 151 6.45 12.35 -0.28
CA LEU A 151 5.20 12.79 -0.89
C LEU A 151 4.16 11.67 -0.85
N TRP A 152 4.53 10.44 -1.20
CA TRP A 152 3.62 9.29 -1.15
C TRP A 152 3.13 8.95 0.26
N LEU A 153 3.95 9.21 1.29
CA LEU A 153 3.56 9.02 2.68
C LEU A 153 2.63 10.13 3.19
N ILE A 154 2.76 11.37 2.73
CA ILE A 154 2.03 12.51 3.32
C ILE A 154 0.83 12.95 2.50
N MET A 155 0.91 12.88 1.17
CA MET A 155 -0.18 13.24 0.26
C MET A 155 -1.53 12.61 0.65
N PRO A 156 -1.61 11.32 1.02
CA PRO A 156 -2.89 10.73 1.39
C PRO A 156 -3.49 11.33 2.67
N ILE A 157 -2.66 11.73 3.65
CA ILE A 157 -3.11 12.40 4.88
C ILE A 157 -3.62 13.81 4.57
N ILE A 158 -2.85 14.59 3.81
CA ILE A 158 -3.26 15.95 3.39
C ILE A 158 -4.60 15.86 2.67
N PHE A 159 -4.76 14.88 1.78
CA PHE A 159 -5.99 14.65 1.05
C PHE A 159 -7.18 14.34 1.97
N ILE A 160 -7.03 13.42 2.92
CA ILE A 160 -8.09 13.13 3.91
C ILE A 160 -8.49 14.39 4.67
N ILE A 161 -7.50 15.13 5.19
CA ILE A 161 -7.74 16.32 6.01
C ILE A 161 -8.55 17.34 5.22
N PHE A 162 -8.09 17.70 4.02
CA PHE A 162 -8.72 18.72 3.18
C PHE A 162 -10.18 18.35 2.84
N PHE A 163 -10.43 17.12 2.41
CA PHE A 163 -11.77 16.69 1.99
C PHE A 163 -12.70 16.33 3.16
N SER A 164 -12.16 15.98 4.33
CA SER A 164 -12.95 15.72 5.54
C SER A 164 -13.59 17.00 6.06
N PHE A 165 -12.83 18.11 6.12
CA PHE A 165 -13.34 19.40 6.58
C PHE A 165 -14.36 20.02 5.60
N ALA A 166 -14.18 19.82 4.29
CA ALA A 166 -15.09 20.34 3.27
C ALA A 166 -16.53 19.79 3.39
N LYS A 167 -16.72 18.54 3.90
CA LYS A 167 -18.05 17.93 4.04
C LYS A 167 -18.85 18.53 5.22
N LYS A 168 -18.19 19.12 6.22
CA LYS A 168 -18.86 19.60 7.45
C LYS A 168 -19.57 20.96 7.29
N SER A 169 -19.30 21.69 6.20
CA SER A 169 -19.86 23.03 5.94
C SER A 169 -21.27 23.04 5.34
N LYS A 170 -21.87 21.87 5.03
CA LYS A 170 -23.23 21.76 4.43
C LYS A 170 -24.26 21.12 5.39
N LYS A 171 -24.16 21.38 6.69
CA LYS A 171 -25.24 21.11 7.64
C LYS A 171 -25.66 22.40 8.31
#